data_AF-A0A438CQW4-F1
#
_entry.id   AF-A0A438CQW4-F1
#
_cell.length_a   1.000
_cell.length_b   1.000
_cell.length_c   1.000
_cell.angle_alpha   90.00
_cell.angle_beta   90.00
_cell.angle_gamma   90.00
#
_symmetry.space_group_name_H-M   'P 1'
#
loop_
_entity.id
_entity.type
_entity.pdbx_description
1 polymer ?
#
loop_
_entity_poly.entity_id
_entity_poly.type
_entity_poly.pdbx_seq_one_letter_code
_entity_poly.pdbx_strand_id
1 'polypeptide(L)' 'MGWRSVVEMEMVSVRKWGECNWNLKKGMKVLKLGGPFMLLEFEDEEEAERVLKRGTCRFKDKVLQLERWSEEAGCL' A
#
# COMPACT_ATOMS: atom_id res chain seq x y z
N MET A 1 -5.86 -7.92 24.06
CA MET A 1 -4.87 -8.35 23.04
C MET A 1 -5.45 -8.36 21.60
N GLY A 2 -6.36 -7.43 21.24
CA GLY A 2 -7.13 -7.53 19.98
C GLY A 2 -6.65 -6.68 18.80
N TRP A 3 -5.83 -5.65 19.03
CA TRP A 3 -5.45 -4.71 17.96
C TRP A 3 -4.36 -5.22 17.02
N ARG A 4 -3.50 -6.14 17.47
CA ARG A 4 -2.40 -6.65 16.64
C ARG A 4 -2.92 -7.48 15.46
N SER A 5 -3.89 -8.35 15.72
CA SER A 5 -4.50 -9.24 14.73
C SER A 5 -5.32 -8.50 13.66
N VAL A 6 -6.05 -7.43 14.02
CA VAL A 6 -6.88 -6.69 13.06
C VAL A 6 -6.03 -5.94 12.03
N VAL A 7 -4.92 -5.34 12.49
CA VAL A 7 -4.03 -4.55 11.63
C VAL A 7 -3.29 -5.45 10.64
N GLU A 8 -2.81 -6.61 11.09
CA GLU A 8 -2.19 -7.61 10.21
C GLU A 8 -3.16 -8.10 9.13
N MET A 9 -4.44 -8.29 9.48
CA MET A 9 -5.47 -8.71 8.53
C MET A 9 -5.78 -7.61 7.48
N GLU A 10 -5.76 -6.33 7.88
CA GLU A 10 -5.92 -5.22 6.93
C GLU A 10 -4.74 -5.14 5.96
N MET A 11 -3.50 -5.30 6.43
CA MET A 11 -2.31 -5.27 5.57
C MET A 11 -2.32 -6.39 4.53
N VAL A 12 -2.71 -7.62 4.93
CA VAL A 12 -2.89 -8.74 4.00
C VAL A 12 -4.01 -8.45 3.00
N SER A 13 -5.09 -7.79 3.43
CA SER A 13 -6.21 -7.44 2.56
C SER A 13 -5.81 -6.39 1.52
N VAL A 14 -5.08 -5.33 1.93
CA VAL A 14 -4.55 -4.30 1.02
C VAL A 14 -3.56 -4.92 0.05
N ARG A 15 -2.68 -5.81 0.52
CA ARG A 15 -1.74 -6.54 -0.32
C ARG A 15 -2.44 -7.29 -1.45
N LYS A 16 -3.35 -8.22 -1.10
CA LYS A 16 -4.06 -9.04 -2.08
C LYS A 16 -4.88 -8.20 -3.05
N TRP A 17 -5.57 -7.19 -2.53
CA TRP A 17 -6.34 -6.27 -3.36
C TRP A 17 -5.43 -5.49 -4.32
N GLY A 18 -4.29 -4.96 -3.85
CA GLY A 18 -3.36 -4.21 -4.68
C GLY A 18 -2.74 -5.08 -5.77
N GLU A 19 -2.30 -6.29 -5.43
CA GLU A 19 -1.77 -7.28 -6.38
C GLU A 19 -2.77 -7.56 -7.53
N CYS A 20 -4.06 -7.78 -7.20
CA CYS A 20 -5.09 -8.01 -8.22
C CYS A 20 -5.49 -6.73 -8.98
N ASN A 21 -5.76 -5.63 -8.27
CA ASN A 21 -6.32 -4.40 -8.85
C ASN A 21 -5.30 -3.62 -9.70
N TRP A 22 -4.03 -3.71 -9.34
CA TRP A 22 -2.94 -3.10 -10.08
C TRP A 22 -2.26 -4.05 -11.06
N ASN A 23 -2.71 -5.30 -11.13
CA ASN A 23 -2.18 -6.32 -12.02
C ASN A 23 -0.65 -6.44 -11.89
N LEU A 24 -0.22 -6.66 -10.63
CA LEU A 24 1.19 -6.82 -10.29
C LEU A 24 1.65 -8.23 -10.65
N LYS A 25 2.88 -8.34 -11.16
CA LYS A 25 3.50 -9.61 -11.58
C LYS A 25 4.52 -10.10 -10.56
N LYS A 26 5.32 -9.20 -9.97
CA LYS A 26 6.39 -9.60 -9.06
C LYS A 26 5.90 -9.68 -7.61
N GLY A 27 5.05 -8.74 -7.20
CA GLY A 27 4.43 -8.72 -5.88
C GLY A 27 4.61 -7.38 -5.18
N MET A 28 3.98 -7.22 -4.01
CA MET A 28 4.25 -6.09 -3.13
C MET A 28 4.16 -6.49 -1.65
N LYS A 29 4.87 -5.74 -0.80
CA LYS A 29 4.70 -5.77 0.65
C LYS A 29 3.99 -4.52 1.11
N VAL A 30 3.27 -4.66 2.22
CA VAL A 30 2.65 -3.55 2.92
C VAL A 30 3.37 -3.43 4.26
N LEU A 31 3.81 -2.24 4.63
CA LEU A 31 4.43 -1.93 5.91
C LEU A 31 3.59 -0.84 6.59
N LYS A 32 3.52 -0.88 7.92
CA LYS A 32 2.79 0.13 8.69
C LYS A 32 3.74 1.27 9.04
N LEU A 33 3.35 2.50 8.69
CA LEU A 33 4.11 3.71 9.04
C LEU A 33 3.54 4.43 10.27
N GLY A 34 2.27 4.21 10.59
CA GLY A 34 1.59 4.83 11.74
C GLY A 34 0.29 5.51 11.34
N GLY A 35 -0.64 5.66 12.28
CA GLY A 35 -1.96 6.24 12.00
C GLY A 35 -2.66 5.55 10.80
N PRO A 36 -3.21 6.32 9.85
CA PRO A 36 -3.84 5.79 8.64
C PRO A 36 -2.85 5.47 7.49
N PHE A 37 -1.54 5.68 7.70
CA PHE A 37 -0.53 5.56 6.65
C PHE A 37 0.08 4.16 6.55
N MET A 38 0.29 3.72 5.32
CA MET A 38 0.92 2.46 4.96
C MET A 38 1.95 2.72 3.87
N LEU A 39 3.10 2.04 3.95
CA LEU A 39 4.10 2.02 2.89
C LEU A 39 3.88 0.77 2.04
N LEU A 40 3.92 0.97 0.71
CA LEU A 40 3.79 -0.10 -0.27
C LEU A 40 5.16 -0.28 -0.92
N GLU A 41 5.81 -1.39 -0.60
CA GLU A 41 7.10 -1.75 -1.20
C GLU A 41 6.83 -2.69 -2.38
N PHE A 42 7.10 -2.20 -3.59
CA PHE A 42 6.97 -2.98 -4.82
C PHE A 42 8.30 -3.65 -5.16
N GLU A 43 8.23 -4.88 -5.69
CA GLU A 43 9.43 -5.59 -6.16
C GLU A 43 9.91 -5.10 -7.53
N ASP A 44 9.06 -4.37 -8.27
CA ASP A 44 9.33 -3.86 -9.60
C ASP A 44 9.08 -2.34 -9.67
N GLU A 45 10.08 -1.59 -10.12
CA GLU A 45 10.02 -0.13 -10.22
C GLU A 45 9.00 0.32 -11.28
N GLU A 46 8.90 -0.38 -12.42
CA GLU A 46 7.94 -0.02 -13.47
C GLU A 46 6.50 -0.24 -12.99
N GLU A 47 6.25 -1.31 -12.21
CA GLU A 47 4.96 -1.53 -11.58
C GLU A 47 4.64 -0.45 -10.54
N ALA A 48 5.61 -0.06 -9.71
CA ALA A 48 5.45 1.01 -8.73
C ALA A 48 5.07 2.34 -9.40
N GLU A 49 5.79 2.72 -10.46
CA GLU A 49 5.53 3.97 -11.18
C GLU A 49 4.20 3.96 -11.93
N ARG A 50 3.83 2.82 -12.51
CA ARG A 50 2.52 2.66 -13.15
C ARG A 50 1.39 2.83 -12.14
N VAL A 51 1.56 2.28 -10.93
CA VAL A 51 0.60 2.41 -9.84
C VAL A 51 0.54 3.86 -9.35
N LEU A 52 1.68 4.50 -9.14
CA LEU A 52 1.76 5.90 -8.71
C LEU A 52 1.10 6.85 -9.73
N LYS A 53 1.31 6.63 -11.04
CA LYS A 53 0.69 7.43 -12.11
C LYS A 53 -0.83 7.32 -12.16
N ARG A 54 -1.43 6.23 -11.65
CA ARG A 54 -2.88 6.14 -11.49
C ARG A 54 -3.39 7.07 -10.38
N GLY A 55 -2.52 7.45 -9.45
CA GLY A 55 -2.83 8.34 -8.34
C GLY A 55 -3.79 7.69 -7.35
N THR A 56 -4.99 8.25 -7.22
CA THR A 56 -5.95 7.84 -6.20
C THR A 56 -6.71 6.57 -6.59
N CYS A 57 -6.94 5.67 -5.64
CA CYS A 57 -7.71 4.43 -5.85
C CYS A 57 -8.68 4.15 -4.70
N ARG A 58 -9.65 3.26 -4.92
CA ARG A 58 -10.63 2.87 -3.90
C ARG A 58 -10.35 1.48 -3.38
N PHE A 59 -10.21 1.36 -2.06
CA PHE A 59 -10.12 0.09 -1.36
C PHE A 59 -11.29 -0.02 -0.37
N LYS A 60 -12.11 -1.05 -0.56
CA LYS A 60 -13.43 -1.17 0.10
C LYS A 60 -14.26 0.10 -0.19
N ASP A 61 -14.48 0.94 0.82
CA ASP A 61 -15.19 2.22 0.71
C ASP A 61 -14.26 3.44 0.95
N LYS A 62 -12.96 3.18 1.15
CA LYS A 62 -11.98 4.23 1.45
C LYS A 62 -11.23 4.64 0.20
N VAL A 63 -10.93 5.93 0.12
CA VAL A 63 -10.07 6.51 -0.89
C VAL A 63 -8.62 6.42 -0.40
N LEU A 64 -7.78 5.73 -1.17
CA LEU A 64 -6.34 5.65 -0.97
C LEU A 64 -5.66 6.65 -1.89
N GLN A 65 -4.95 7.60 -1.30
CA GLN A 65 -4.05 8.49 -2.02
C GLN A 65 -2.67 7.84 -2.04
N LEU A 66 -2.09 7.76 -3.24
CA LEU A 66 -0.76 7.20 -3.44
C LEU A 66 0.20 8.34 -3.70
N GLU A 67 1.24 8.42 -2.88
CA GLU A 67 2.32 9.38 -3.02
C GLU A 67 3.65 8.64 -3.04
N ARG A 68 4.64 9.21 -3.72
CA ARG A 68 5.99 8.64 -3.71
C ARG A 68 6.58 8.85 -2.32
N TRP A 69 7.07 7.77 -1.73
CA TRP A 69 7.79 7.87 -0.47
C TRP A 69 9.14 8.57 -0.68
N SER A 70 9.45 9.55 0.17
CA SER A 70 10.77 10.17 0.29
C SER A 70 11.15 10.30 1.76
N GLU A 71 12.45 10.30 2.07
CA GLU A 71 12.93 10.51 3.45
C GLU A 71 12.45 11.85 4.02
N GLU A 72 12.32 12.86 3.17
CA GLU A 72 11.82 14.20 3.50
C GLU A 72 10.33 14.21 3.84
N ALA A 73 9.53 13.33 3.22
CA ALA A 73 8.11 13.17 3.48
C ALA A 73 7.82 12.43 4.80
N GLY A 74 8.87 11.99 5.51
CA GLY A 74 8.81 11.68 6.94
C GLY A 74 7.79 10.62 7.30
N CYS A 75 8.17 9.36 7.19
CA CYS A 75 7.47 8.28 7.90
C CYS A 75 8.50 7.45 8.67
N LEU A 76 8.99 8.04 9.77
CA LEU A 76 9.71 7.39 10.87
C LEU A 76 8.83 7.40 12.12
#